data_AF-A0A756I331-F1
#
_entry.id   AF-A0A756I331-F1
#
_cell.length_a   1.000
_cell.length_b   1.000
_cell.length_c   1.000
_cell.angle_alpha   90.00
_cell.angle_beta   90.00
_cell.angle_gamma   90.00
#
_symmetry.space_group_name_H-M   'P 1'
#
loop_
_entity.id
_entity.type
_entity.pdbx_description
1 polymer ?
#
loop_
_entity_poly.entity_id
_entity_poly.type
_entity_poly.pdbx_seq_one_letter_code
_entity_poly.pdbx_strand_id
1 'polypeptide(L)'
;MKITFRAPALCAGLFMPVFPALASVSFQNIVTAASNPDDLSRQALVTIFGDVVTNPLSGSGSTLIGNLYGLFNGIIAILAVVWFMFIGLRHIVSAGHQGQVFGSGGRDIVGTLGIVSGFLMIVPTGNGWSLAQLIMLWGCSIMGVGSANLMVEAAADDIASGYSMTVQPIQASTRTAARGIFEMELCKYAINADLNDYNRSAKSSTSLMKESGKKVGGNYIVTVSNGSGVCGTASLPVNGNGKTSQSTVSKFFNPFSGNEYNGVIQAQKTAMDEMIKDMDGAAREFVSTFREKRDTGSGTLPDIETRIQKAANNYEQAVQKALPEDNEERAKKEALKAYLKTYGWVALGAWYQTFATANQRLADLADRAPTVTSMSSLGETGDTDFLAAVMGAYRTQLQNSNYTPVLGTVTSASERRASNTQDPQSAIGELMGYDLTSLTNKI
;
A
#
# COMPACT_ATOMS: atom_id res chain seq x y z
N MET A 1 -15.52 -44.04 21.88
CA MET A 1 -14.17 -43.72 22.42
C MET A 1 -13.14 -44.70 21.87
N LYS A 2 -12.49 -44.32 20.77
CA LYS A 2 -11.06 -44.52 20.45
C LYS A 2 -10.87 -43.99 19.03
N ILE A 3 -10.45 -42.74 18.98
CA ILE A 3 -10.02 -42.04 17.77
C ILE A 3 -8.69 -42.68 17.36
N THR A 4 -8.63 -43.25 16.16
CA THR A 4 -7.38 -43.63 15.52
C THR A 4 -7.30 -42.88 14.19
N PHE A 5 -6.60 -41.75 14.20
CA PHE A 5 -6.16 -41.06 12.98
C PHE A 5 -5.16 -41.96 12.24
N ARG A 6 -5.52 -42.39 11.02
CA ARG A 6 -4.57 -42.94 10.04
C ARG A 6 -4.65 -42.09 8.78
N ALA A 7 -3.77 -41.10 8.69
CA ALA A 7 -3.49 -40.39 7.45
C ALA A 7 -2.49 -41.22 6.63
N PRO A 8 -2.78 -41.49 5.35
CA PRO A 8 -1.75 -41.31 4.34
C PRO A 8 -2.38 -40.73 3.06
N ALA A 9 -2.49 -39.40 2.99
CA ALA A 9 -2.87 -38.69 1.77
C ALA A 9 -2.22 -37.30 1.68
N LEU A 10 -1.10 -37.08 2.35
CA LEU A 10 -0.50 -35.75 2.52
C LEU A 10 0.80 -35.51 1.72
N CYS A 11 1.29 -36.49 0.96
CA CYS A 11 2.56 -36.32 0.20
C CYS A 11 2.40 -36.18 -1.32
N ALA A 12 1.18 -36.20 -1.87
CA ALA A 12 0.94 -35.88 -3.30
C ALA A 12 0.56 -34.41 -3.54
N GLY A 13 0.47 -33.59 -2.50
CA GLY A 13 0.03 -32.18 -2.59
C GLY A 13 1.12 -31.13 -2.80
N LEU A 14 2.40 -31.51 -2.85
CA LEU A 14 3.51 -30.55 -2.89
C LEU A 14 3.87 -30.01 -4.30
N PHE A 15 3.12 -30.41 -5.34
CA PHE A 15 3.29 -29.89 -6.71
C PHE A 15 1.98 -29.41 -7.33
N MET A 16 1.04 -28.85 -6.55
CA MET A 16 0.05 -27.96 -7.16
C MET A 16 0.70 -26.59 -7.37
N PRO A 17 0.85 -26.09 -8.61
CA PRO A 17 1.14 -24.69 -8.82
C PRO A 17 -0.06 -23.90 -8.26
N VAL A 18 0.13 -23.30 -7.10
CA VAL A 18 -0.77 -22.26 -6.60
C VAL A 18 -0.58 -21.08 -7.51
N PHE A 19 -1.42 -20.95 -8.53
CA PHE A 19 -1.46 -19.78 -9.40
C PHE A 19 -2.03 -18.59 -8.59
N PRO A 20 -1.26 -17.52 -8.34
CA PRO A 20 -1.85 -16.29 -7.81
C PRO A 20 -2.66 -15.62 -8.92
N ALA A 21 -3.86 -15.16 -8.60
CA ALA A 21 -4.76 -14.45 -9.53
C ALA A 21 -4.35 -12.99 -9.82
N LEU A 22 -3.23 -12.52 -9.25
CA LEU A 22 -2.73 -11.16 -9.41
C LEU A 22 -1.31 -11.20 -9.99
N ALA A 23 -1.18 -10.66 -11.21
CA ALA A 23 0.02 -10.58 -12.06
C ALA A 23 0.67 -11.93 -12.40
N SER A 24 0.63 -12.30 -13.68
CA SER A 24 1.20 -13.55 -14.20
C SER A 24 2.73 -13.55 -14.16
N VAL A 25 3.31 -13.74 -12.97
CA VAL A 25 4.73 -14.04 -12.80
C VAL A 25 4.96 -15.47 -13.25
N SER A 26 5.64 -15.64 -14.38
CA SER A 26 5.99 -16.97 -14.89
C SER A 26 7.28 -17.48 -14.25
N PHE A 27 7.47 -18.81 -14.21
CA PHE A 27 8.75 -19.41 -13.82
C PHE A 27 9.92 -18.84 -14.64
N GLN A 28 9.69 -18.56 -15.93
CA GLN A 28 10.70 -17.97 -16.80
C GLN A 28 11.11 -16.57 -16.33
N ASN A 29 10.17 -15.75 -15.84
CA ASN A 29 10.48 -14.41 -15.32
C ASN A 29 11.38 -14.50 -14.09
N ILE A 30 11.11 -15.45 -13.19
CA ILE A 30 11.90 -15.68 -11.97
C ILE A 30 13.32 -16.13 -12.33
N VAL A 31 13.44 -17.10 -13.25
CA VAL A 31 14.74 -17.59 -13.70
C VAL A 31 15.54 -16.48 -14.38
N THR A 32 14.92 -15.70 -15.25
CA THR A 32 15.58 -14.58 -15.93
C THR A 32 16.05 -13.53 -14.91
N ALA A 33 15.20 -13.14 -13.96
CA ALA A 33 15.54 -12.17 -12.91
C ALA A 33 16.68 -12.66 -12.00
N ALA A 34 16.80 -13.96 -11.75
CA ALA A 34 17.89 -14.55 -10.98
C ALA A 34 19.19 -14.76 -11.77
N SER A 35 19.10 -14.90 -13.09
CA SER A 35 20.22 -15.30 -13.94
C SER A 35 21.19 -14.17 -14.32
N ASN A 36 20.94 -12.94 -13.87
CA ASN A 36 21.82 -11.80 -14.11
C ASN A 36 23.24 -12.08 -13.52
N PRO A 37 24.32 -11.96 -14.33
CA PRO A 37 25.69 -12.17 -13.84
C PRO A 37 26.18 -11.08 -12.86
N ASP A 38 25.61 -9.88 -12.93
CA ASP A 38 26.00 -8.75 -12.08
C ASP A 38 25.21 -8.67 -10.77
N ASP A 39 24.31 -9.63 -10.53
CA ASP A 39 23.53 -9.72 -9.30
C ASP A 39 24.45 -10.00 -8.09
N LEU A 40 24.49 -9.06 -7.15
CA LEU A 40 25.35 -9.13 -5.97
C LEU A 40 25.00 -10.31 -5.05
N SER A 41 23.72 -10.65 -4.96
CA SER A 41 23.25 -11.75 -4.12
C SER A 41 23.69 -13.10 -4.70
N ARG A 42 23.68 -13.23 -6.03
CA ARG A 42 24.19 -14.42 -6.72
C ARG A 42 25.71 -14.50 -6.68
N GLN A 43 26.42 -13.38 -6.83
CA GLN A 43 27.88 -13.33 -6.64
C GLN A 43 28.28 -13.73 -5.22
N ALA A 44 27.54 -13.31 -4.20
CA ALA A 44 27.76 -13.73 -2.82
C ALA A 44 27.56 -15.25 -2.64
N LEU A 45 26.50 -15.81 -3.24
CA LEU A 45 26.26 -17.26 -3.22
C LEU A 45 27.39 -18.04 -3.92
N VAL A 46 27.84 -17.58 -5.09
CA VAL A 46 28.98 -18.19 -5.82
C VAL A 46 30.27 -18.07 -5.01
N THR A 47 30.48 -16.97 -4.29
CA THR A 47 31.66 -16.78 -3.42
C THR A 47 31.68 -17.77 -2.25
N ILE A 48 30.52 -18.04 -1.64
CA ILE A 48 30.41 -18.92 -0.47
C ILE A 48 30.39 -20.39 -0.87
N PHE A 49 29.55 -20.75 -1.85
CA PHE A 49 29.26 -22.15 -2.19
C PHE A 49 30.02 -22.65 -3.42
N GLY A 50 30.53 -21.74 -4.26
CA GLY A 50 31.28 -22.05 -5.47
C GLY A 50 30.42 -22.18 -6.72
N ASP A 51 31.02 -22.74 -7.78
CA ASP A 51 30.38 -22.93 -9.10
C ASP A 51 29.14 -23.86 -9.05
N VAL A 52 28.92 -24.56 -7.93
CA VAL A 52 27.72 -25.38 -7.70
C VAL A 52 26.41 -24.57 -7.73
N VAL A 53 26.48 -23.24 -7.51
CA VAL A 53 25.34 -22.31 -7.59
C VAL A 53 24.93 -22.03 -9.04
N THR A 54 25.91 -21.97 -9.95
CA THR A 54 25.74 -21.69 -11.38
C THR A 54 25.54 -22.98 -12.17
N ASN A 55 26.29 -24.02 -11.84
CA ASN A 55 26.31 -25.31 -12.50
C ASN A 55 26.27 -26.42 -11.43
N PRO A 56 25.09 -26.86 -10.99
CA PRO A 56 24.96 -27.79 -9.85
C PRO A 56 25.61 -29.17 -10.07
N LEU A 57 25.88 -29.54 -11.33
CA LEU A 57 26.45 -30.83 -11.71
C LEU A 57 27.86 -30.72 -12.34
N SER A 58 28.45 -29.52 -12.46
CA SER A 58 29.80 -29.38 -13.02
C SER A 58 30.84 -29.89 -12.03
N GLY A 59 31.65 -30.87 -12.41
CA GLY A 59 32.68 -31.50 -11.55
C GLY A 59 33.84 -30.59 -11.12
N SER A 60 33.75 -29.28 -11.36
CA SER A 60 34.89 -28.36 -11.42
C SER A 60 34.70 -27.21 -10.45
N GLY A 61 35.47 -27.20 -9.36
CA GLY A 61 35.51 -26.12 -8.36
C GLY A 61 35.15 -26.57 -6.95
N SER A 62 35.93 -27.49 -6.37
CA SER A 62 35.73 -27.92 -4.98
C SER A 62 35.98 -26.77 -4.01
N THR A 63 34.91 -26.25 -3.41
CA THR A 63 35.01 -25.35 -2.26
C THR A 63 35.29 -26.15 -0.99
N LEU A 64 35.83 -25.49 0.03
CA LEU A 64 36.01 -26.09 1.36
C LEU A 64 34.70 -26.71 1.87
N ILE A 65 33.58 -26.01 1.65
CA ILE A 65 32.24 -26.45 2.00
C ILE A 65 31.82 -27.70 1.20
N GLY A 66 32.08 -27.72 -0.12
CA GLY A 66 31.80 -28.91 -0.94
C GLY A 66 32.56 -30.16 -0.47
N ASN A 67 33.82 -30.01 -0.06
CA ASN A 67 34.60 -31.11 0.47
C ASN A 67 34.08 -31.64 1.83
N LEU A 68 33.69 -30.74 2.73
CA LEU A 68 33.10 -31.11 4.02
C LEU A 68 31.74 -31.79 3.84
N TYR A 69 30.90 -31.30 2.92
CA TYR A 69 29.66 -31.97 2.57
C TYR A 69 29.91 -33.33 1.92
N GLY A 70 30.93 -33.46 1.09
CA GLY A 70 31.34 -34.76 0.51
C GLY A 70 31.64 -35.79 1.59
N LEU A 71 32.42 -35.40 2.60
CA LEU A 71 32.74 -36.28 3.73
C LEU A 71 31.49 -36.64 4.54
N PHE A 72 30.67 -35.64 4.88
CA PHE A 72 29.44 -35.84 5.66
C PHE A 72 28.42 -36.72 4.94
N ASN A 73 28.12 -36.41 3.68
CA ASN A 73 27.19 -37.17 2.85
C ASN A 73 27.72 -38.59 2.59
N GLY A 74 29.03 -38.76 2.47
CA GLY A 74 29.68 -40.08 2.38
C GLY A 74 29.45 -40.93 3.63
N ILE A 75 29.64 -40.35 4.83
CA ILE A 75 29.38 -41.05 6.11
C ILE A 75 27.90 -41.44 6.22
N ILE A 76 26.98 -40.52 5.90
CA ILE A 76 25.54 -40.81 5.92
C ILE A 76 25.16 -41.86 4.89
N ALA A 77 25.74 -41.84 3.69
CA ALA A 77 25.47 -42.84 2.66
C ALA A 77 25.86 -44.25 3.12
N ILE A 78 26.99 -44.41 3.82
CA ILE A 78 27.41 -45.69 4.40
C ILE A 78 26.39 -46.16 5.45
N LEU A 79 25.98 -45.27 6.37
CA LEU A 79 24.97 -45.60 7.38
C LEU A 79 23.61 -45.94 6.75
N ALA A 80 23.24 -45.24 5.67
CA ALA A 80 22.03 -45.51 4.92
C ALA A 80 22.10 -46.90 4.29
N VAL A 81 23.20 -47.29 3.63
CA VAL A 81 23.34 -48.64 3.05
C VAL A 81 23.15 -49.74 4.10
N VAL A 82 23.75 -49.59 5.29
CA VAL A 82 23.59 -50.55 6.40
C VAL A 82 22.13 -50.61 6.85
N TRP A 83 21.49 -49.46 7.01
CA TRP A 83 20.07 -49.36 7.37
C TRP A 83 19.14 -49.98 6.33
N PHE A 84 19.42 -49.74 5.04
CA PHE A 84 18.71 -50.31 3.90
C PHE A 84 18.85 -51.83 3.85
N MET A 85 20.04 -52.37 4.13
CA MET A 85 20.26 -53.81 4.20
C MET A 85 19.40 -54.44 5.31
N PHE A 86 19.35 -53.82 6.48
CA PHE A 86 18.53 -54.31 7.60
C PHE A 86 17.03 -54.27 7.31
N ILE A 87 16.54 -53.16 6.74
CA ILE A 87 15.13 -53.02 6.33
C ILE A 87 14.79 -53.99 5.19
N GLY A 88 15.67 -54.15 4.21
CA GLY A 88 15.50 -55.07 3.10
C GLY A 88 15.36 -56.51 3.58
N LEU A 89 16.23 -56.96 4.50
CA LEU A 89 16.14 -58.29 5.10
C LEU A 89 14.82 -58.49 5.86
N ARG A 90 14.39 -57.50 6.66
CA ARG A 90 13.09 -57.57 7.35
C ARG A 90 11.91 -57.64 6.37
N HIS A 91 11.97 -56.92 5.25
CA HIS A 91 10.94 -56.98 4.23
C HIS A 91 10.92 -58.34 3.52
N ILE A 92 12.07 -58.92 3.19
CA ILE A 92 12.16 -60.25 2.57
C ILE A 92 11.56 -61.30 3.51
N VAL A 93 11.90 -61.26 4.80
CA VAL A 93 11.36 -62.17 5.82
C VAL A 93 9.85 -62.01 5.97
N SER A 94 9.36 -60.76 6.05
CA SER A 94 7.93 -60.48 6.14
C SER A 94 7.16 -60.90 4.87
N ALA A 95 7.73 -60.70 3.69
CA ALA A 95 7.16 -61.13 2.41
C ALA A 95 7.11 -62.66 2.30
N GLY A 96 8.14 -63.35 2.79
CA GLY A 96 8.17 -64.80 2.90
C GLY A 96 7.09 -65.37 3.81
N HIS A 97 6.82 -64.73 4.95
CA HIS A 97 5.74 -65.13 5.86
C HIS A 97 4.33 -64.84 5.30
N GLN A 98 4.17 -63.81 4.47
CA GLN A 98 2.87 -63.38 3.96
C GLN A 98 2.53 -63.92 2.56
N GLY A 99 3.47 -64.60 1.90
CA GLY A 99 3.27 -65.20 0.57
C GLY A 99 2.98 -64.18 -0.55
N GLN A 100 3.13 -62.88 -0.29
CA GLN A 100 2.86 -61.80 -1.22
C GLN A 100 4.05 -60.84 -1.21
N VAL A 101 4.71 -60.68 -2.35
CA VAL A 101 5.87 -59.78 -2.53
C VAL A 101 5.44 -58.31 -2.48
N PHE A 102 4.16 -58.04 -2.78
CA PHE A 102 3.51 -56.73 -2.68
C PHE A 102 2.09 -56.91 -2.11
N GLY A 103 1.98 -57.36 -0.85
CA GLY A 103 0.68 -57.57 -0.20
C GLY A 103 0.05 -56.29 0.33
N SER A 104 -1.29 -56.27 0.38
CA SER A 104 -2.21 -55.14 0.67
C SER A 104 -2.13 -54.52 2.09
N GLY A 105 -1.00 -54.66 2.78
CA GLY A 105 -0.89 -54.42 4.23
C GLY A 105 0.33 -53.65 4.72
N GLY A 106 1.09 -52.90 3.89
CA GLY A 106 2.16 -52.10 4.53
C GLY A 106 2.97 -51.08 3.73
N ARG A 107 3.18 -51.23 2.42
CA ARG A 107 3.83 -50.20 1.59
C ARG A 107 3.43 -50.37 0.14
N ASP A 108 2.59 -49.47 -0.35
CA ASP A 108 2.32 -49.30 -1.78
C ASP A 108 3.63 -49.12 -2.55
N ILE A 109 3.60 -49.36 -3.86
CA ILE A 109 4.73 -49.11 -4.77
C ILE A 109 5.33 -47.71 -4.58
N VAL A 110 4.48 -46.75 -4.19
CA VAL A 110 4.82 -45.37 -3.83
C VAL A 110 5.76 -45.28 -2.62
N GLY A 111 5.56 -46.11 -1.61
CA GLY A 111 6.43 -46.16 -0.43
C GLY A 111 7.80 -46.78 -0.72
N THR A 112 7.88 -47.75 -1.64
CA THR A 112 9.16 -48.30 -2.11
C THR A 112 9.89 -47.29 -2.99
N LEU A 113 9.17 -46.60 -3.88
CA LEU A 113 9.73 -45.54 -4.71
C LEU A 113 10.24 -44.36 -3.87
N GLY A 114 9.49 -43.94 -2.84
CA GLY A 114 9.88 -42.85 -1.93
C GLY A 114 11.16 -43.13 -1.15
N ILE A 115 11.39 -44.39 -0.79
CA ILE A 115 12.61 -44.84 -0.13
C ILE A 115 13.80 -44.81 -1.10
N VAL A 116 13.64 -45.28 -2.33
CA VAL A 116 14.69 -45.24 -3.36
C VAL A 116 15.02 -43.78 -3.74
N SER A 117 14.00 -42.93 -3.89
CA SER A 117 14.21 -41.50 -4.17
C SER A 117 14.92 -40.79 -3.02
N GLY A 118 14.57 -41.10 -1.77
CA GLY A 118 15.23 -40.56 -0.59
C GLY A 118 16.71 -40.97 -0.51
N PHE A 119 17.05 -42.20 -0.89
CA PHE A 119 18.44 -42.64 -0.98
C PHE A 119 19.22 -41.88 -2.06
N LEU A 120 18.67 -41.81 -3.28
CA LEU A 120 19.28 -41.06 -4.39
C LEU A 120 19.50 -39.58 -4.05
N MET A 121 18.63 -39.00 -3.21
CA MET A 121 18.75 -37.62 -2.75
C MET A 121 19.92 -37.38 -1.78
N ILE A 122 20.41 -38.43 -1.10
CA ILE A 122 21.49 -38.36 -0.11
C ILE A 122 22.86 -38.65 -0.75
N VAL A 123 22.89 -39.47 -1.80
CA VAL A 123 24.15 -39.89 -2.44
C VAL A 123 24.96 -38.64 -2.87
N PRO A 124 26.24 -38.54 -2.46
CA PRO A 124 27.09 -37.42 -2.86
C PRO A 124 27.33 -37.46 -4.37
N THR A 125 27.19 -36.30 -5.00
CA THR A 125 27.56 -36.07 -6.41
C THR A 125 29.07 -35.89 -6.54
N GLY A 126 29.59 -35.79 -7.76
CA GLY A 126 31.02 -35.57 -8.03
C GLY A 126 31.62 -34.33 -7.35
N ASN A 127 30.78 -33.41 -6.86
CA ASN A 127 31.17 -32.19 -6.15
C ASN A 127 31.10 -32.29 -4.62
N GLY A 128 30.77 -33.47 -4.07
CA GLY A 128 30.58 -33.70 -2.63
C GLY A 128 29.20 -33.31 -2.10
N TRP A 129 28.41 -32.54 -2.85
CA TRP A 129 27.05 -32.16 -2.49
C TRP A 129 26.05 -33.29 -2.75
N SER A 130 25.06 -33.46 -1.88
CA SER A 130 23.94 -34.37 -2.11
C SER A 130 22.87 -33.68 -2.99
N LEU A 131 22.10 -34.46 -3.74
CA LEU A 131 21.08 -33.92 -4.65
C LEU A 131 20.01 -33.09 -3.92
N ALA A 132 19.64 -33.45 -2.68
CA ALA A 132 18.73 -32.65 -1.86
C ALA A 132 19.31 -31.25 -1.53
N GLN A 133 20.60 -31.17 -1.19
CA GLN A 133 21.25 -29.89 -0.91
C GLN A 133 21.38 -29.04 -2.17
N LEU A 134 21.64 -29.67 -3.33
CA LEU A 134 21.66 -28.98 -4.62
C LEU A 134 20.30 -28.40 -5.01
N ILE A 135 19.22 -29.16 -4.80
CA ILE A 135 17.85 -28.68 -5.05
C ILE A 135 17.52 -27.50 -4.14
N MET A 136 17.91 -27.56 -2.87
CA MET A 136 17.71 -26.45 -1.92
C MET A 136 18.50 -25.22 -2.35
N LEU A 137 19.78 -25.39 -2.70
CA LEU A 137 20.64 -24.29 -3.16
C LEU A 137 20.12 -23.67 -4.46
N TRP A 138 19.64 -24.48 -5.38
CA TRP A 138 18.97 -24.03 -6.61
C TRP A 138 17.68 -23.28 -6.30
N GLY A 139 16.86 -23.79 -5.37
CA GLY A 139 15.64 -23.12 -4.91
C GLY A 139 15.93 -21.75 -4.30
N CYS A 140 16.94 -21.64 -3.43
CA CYS A 140 17.34 -20.37 -2.86
C CYS A 140 17.95 -19.42 -3.91
N SER A 141 18.82 -19.92 -4.79
CA SER A 141 19.55 -19.10 -5.76
C SER A 141 18.70 -18.65 -6.94
N ILE A 142 17.75 -19.46 -7.40
CA ILE A 142 16.95 -19.16 -8.58
C ILE A 142 15.56 -18.67 -8.17
N MET A 143 14.86 -19.44 -7.33
CA MET A 143 13.51 -19.06 -6.92
C MET A 143 13.53 -17.94 -5.87
N GLY A 144 14.43 -18.01 -4.88
CA GLY A 144 14.56 -17.00 -3.83
C GLY A 144 15.04 -15.65 -4.38
N VAL A 145 16.23 -15.62 -4.99
CA VAL A 145 16.81 -14.40 -5.58
C VAL A 145 15.92 -13.85 -6.68
N GLY A 146 15.42 -14.69 -7.59
CA GLY A 146 14.57 -14.25 -8.71
C GLY A 146 13.27 -13.62 -8.24
N SER A 147 12.62 -14.19 -7.23
CA SER A 147 11.39 -13.61 -6.66
C SER A 147 11.68 -12.28 -5.97
N ALA A 148 12.78 -12.18 -5.21
CA ALA A 148 13.20 -10.95 -4.57
C ALA A 148 13.50 -9.85 -5.60
N ASN A 149 14.26 -10.17 -6.65
CA ASN A 149 14.57 -9.23 -7.73
C ASN A 149 13.30 -8.73 -8.43
N LEU A 150 12.35 -9.63 -8.75
CA LEU A 150 11.07 -9.22 -9.34
C LEU A 150 10.28 -8.25 -8.45
N MET A 151 10.28 -8.46 -7.13
CA MET A 151 9.63 -7.53 -6.19
C MET A 151 10.33 -6.17 -6.18
N VAL A 152 11.67 -6.15 -6.20
CA VAL A 152 12.45 -4.92 -6.22
C VAL A 152 12.31 -4.16 -7.53
N GLU A 153 12.26 -4.88 -8.65
CA GLU A 153 12.02 -4.29 -9.98
C GLU A 153 10.63 -3.66 -10.07
N ALA A 154 9.60 -4.37 -9.61
CA ALA A 154 8.25 -3.82 -9.56
C ALA A 154 8.19 -2.57 -8.68
N ALA A 155 8.81 -2.61 -7.49
CA ALA A 155 8.89 -1.44 -6.62
C ALA A 155 9.67 -0.28 -7.27
N ALA A 156 10.76 -0.55 -7.98
CA ALA A 156 11.53 0.47 -8.69
C ALA A 156 10.74 1.09 -9.86
N ASP A 157 9.95 0.28 -10.59
CA ASP A 157 9.07 0.75 -11.66
C ASP A 157 7.89 1.59 -11.12
N ASP A 158 7.32 1.21 -9.97
CA ASP A 158 6.29 1.99 -9.27
C ASP A 158 6.85 3.34 -8.76
N ILE A 159 8.05 3.34 -8.17
CA ILE A 159 8.72 4.57 -7.71
C ILE A 159 9.08 5.47 -8.91
N ALA A 160 9.56 4.88 -10.01
CA ALA A 160 9.86 5.62 -11.24
C ALA A 160 8.59 6.26 -11.83
N SER A 161 7.46 5.57 -11.78
CA SER A 161 6.16 6.09 -12.24
C SER A 161 5.45 7.03 -11.24
N GLY A 162 6.13 7.41 -10.15
CA GLY A 162 5.66 8.42 -9.21
C GLY A 162 4.76 7.89 -8.09
N TYR A 163 4.68 6.57 -7.88
CA TYR A 163 3.99 6.03 -6.71
C TYR A 163 4.76 6.32 -5.42
N SER A 164 4.01 6.58 -4.35
CA SER A 164 4.60 6.77 -3.03
C SER A 164 4.92 5.42 -2.38
N MET A 165 6.09 5.33 -1.73
CA MET A 165 6.62 4.10 -1.13
C MET A 165 5.90 3.69 0.16
N THR A 166 5.08 4.58 0.71
CA THR A 166 4.21 4.36 1.86
C THR A 166 2.84 4.94 1.55
N VAL A 167 1.78 4.40 2.16
CA VAL A 167 0.51 5.14 2.25
C VAL A 167 0.80 6.34 3.13
N GLN A 168 1.14 7.47 2.50
CA GLN A 168 1.45 8.69 3.22
C GLN A 168 0.20 9.08 4.04
N PRO A 169 0.36 9.48 5.30
CA PRO A 169 -0.75 10.00 6.07
C PRO A 169 -1.29 11.22 5.33
N ILE A 170 -2.59 11.21 5.00
CA ILE A 170 -3.26 12.33 4.35
C ILE A 170 -3.02 13.56 5.20
N GLN A 171 -2.56 14.63 4.58
CA GLN A 171 -2.20 15.81 5.32
C GLN A 171 -3.40 16.46 6.01
N ALA A 172 -3.19 16.93 7.24
CA ALA A 172 -4.24 17.59 8.02
C ALA A 172 -4.82 18.81 7.27
N SER A 173 -3.99 19.57 6.55
CA SER A 173 -4.47 20.71 5.76
C SER A 173 -5.33 20.29 4.57
N THR A 174 -4.95 19.28 3.79
CA THR A 174 -5.75 18.78 2.65
C THR A 174 -7.10 18.22 3.11
N ARG A 175 -7.12 17.52 4.25
CA ARG A 175 -8.35 16.99 4.85
C ARG A 175 -9.24 18.10 5.39
N THR A 176 -8.65 19.07 6.09
CA THR A 176 -9.37 20.28 6.55
C THR A 176 -9.97 21.01 5.35
N ALA A 177 -9.26 21.05 4.22
CA ALA A 177 -9.75 21.62 2.97
C ALA A 177 -10.92 20.81 2.38
N ALA A 178 -10.79 19.48 2.24
CA ALA A 178 -11.85 18.62 1.74
C ALA A 178 -13.12 18.72 2.60
N ARG A 179 -12.94 18.77 3.92
CA ARG A 179 -14.03 19.00 4.88
C ARG A 179 -14.65 20.39 4.74
N GLY A 180 -13.84 21.43 4.59
CA GLY A 180 -14.35 22.79 4.35
C GLY A 180 -15.14 22.88 3.05
N ILE A 181 -14.67 22.23 1.98
CA ILE A 181 -15.38 22.15 0.70
C ILE A 181 -16.71 21.42 0.88
N PHE A 182 -16.73 20.29 1.59
CA PHE A 182 -17.96 19.60 1.92
C PHE A 182 -18.93 20.49 2.72
N GLU A 183 -18.47 21.20 3.74
CA GLU A 183 -19.31 22.11 4.54
C GLU A 183 -19.87 23.28 3.69
N MET A 184 -19.09 23.79 2.73
CA MET A 184 -19.52 24.79 1.75
C MET A 184 -20.64 24.24 0.83
N GLU A 185 -20.48 23.02 0.30
CA GLU A 185 -21.48 22.38 -0.55
C GLU A 185 -22.74 21.98 0.22
N LEU A 186 -22.59 21.58 1.47
CA LEU A 186 -23.69 21.28 2.38
C LEU A 186 -24.56 22.52 2.62
N CYS A 187 -23.91 23.66 2.81
CA CYS A 187 -24.58 24.96 2.93
C CYS A 187 -25.38 25.32 1.67
N LYS A 188 -24.80 25.10 0.48
CA LYS A 188 -25.48 25.30 -0.81
C LYS A 188 -26.79 24.52 -0.89
N TYR A 189 -26.74 23.21 -0.63
CA TYR A 189 -27.90 22.35 -0.79
C TYR A 189 -28.95 22.57 0.29
N ALA A 190 -28.55 22.79 1.54
CA ALA A 190 -29.49 23.05 2.62
C ALA A 190 -30.28 24.34 2.39
N ILE A 191 -29.59 25.46 2.09
CA ILE A 191 -30.25 26.75 1.84
C ILE A 191 -31.12 26.70 0.58
N ASN A 192 -30.63 26.09 -0.50
CA ASN A 192 -31.43 25.96 -1.72
C ASN A 192 -32.67 25.09 -1.48
N ALA A 193 -32.60 24.07 -0.63
CA ALA A 193 -33.73 23.23 -0.30
C ALA A 193 -34.79 24.00 0.51
N ASP A 194 -34.37 24.79 1.50
CA ASP A 194 -35.27 25.68 2.25
C ASP A 194 -35.90 26.76 1.38
N LEU A 195 -35.10 27.41 0.54
CA LEU A 195 -35.58 28.45 -0.35
C LEU A 195 -36.59 27.92 -1.37
N ASN A 196 -36.41 26.68 -1.84
CA ASN A 196 -37.37 26.00 -2.71
C ASN A 196 -38.67 25.65 -1.99
N ASP A 197 -38.60 25.22 -0.72
CA ASP A 197 -39.80 24.95 0.08
C ASP A 197 -40.54 26.25 0.40
N TYR A 198 -39.81 27.30 0.78
CA TYR A 198 -40.37 28.61 1.04
C TYR A 198 -41.03 29.20 -0.22
N ASN A 199 -40.39 29.13 -1.39
CA ASN A 199 -40.94 29.60 -2.67
C ASN A 199 -42.24 28.92 -3.08
N ARG A 200 -42.56 27.74 -2.54
CA ARG A 200 -43.88 27.10 -2.75
C ARG A 200 -44.98 27.75 -1.91
N SER A 201 -44.64 28.30 -0.74
CA SER A 201 -45.57 28.94 0.18
C SER A 201 -45.64 30.47 0.05
N ALA A 202 -44.54 31.13 -0.31
CA ALA A 202 -44.42 32.58 -0.43
C ALA A 202 -43.29 32.94 -1.40
N LYS A 203 -43.46 33.98 -2.24
CA LYS A 203 -42.40 34.41 -3.16
C LYS A 203 -41.23 35.00 -2.38
N SER A 204 -40.05 34.38 -2.46
CA SER A 204 -38.81 34.94 -1.95
C SER A 204 -38.08 35.77 -3.03
N SER A 205 -37.48 36.89 -2.62
CA SER A 205 -36.55 37.68 -3.45
C SER A 205 -35.12 37.13 -3.42
N THR A 206 -34.82 36.22 -2.49
CA THR A 206 -33.49 35.62 -2.35
C THR A 206 -33.23 34.70 -3.55
N SER A 207 -32.08 34.85 -4.20
CA SER A 207 -31.67 33.95 -5.29
C SER A 207 -31.11 32.63 -4.77
N LEU A 208 -31.23 31.56 -5.55
CA LEU A 208 -30.59 30.28 -5.26
C LEU A 208 -29.06 30.43 -5.27
N MET A 209 -28.40 29.77 -4.33
CA MET A 209 -26.95 29.69 -4.25
C MET A 209 -26.39 28.84 -5.37
N LYS A 210 -25.33 29.34 -6.00
CA LYS A 210 -24.65 28.68 -7.10
C LYS A 210 -23.15 28.73 -6.88
N GLU A 211 -22.48 27.70 -7.36
CA GLU A 211 -21.03 27.72 -7.50
C GLU A 211 -20.62 28.70 -8.60
N SER A 212 -19.59 29.49 -8.32
CA SER A 212 -18.95 30.34 -9.30
C SER A 212 -17.43 30.22 -9.15
N GLY A 213 -16.76 29.76 -10.20
CA GLY A 213 -15.31 29.75 -10.29
C GLY A 213 -14.82 31.09 -10.85
N LYS A 214 -13.90 31.76 -10.14
CA LYS A 214 -13.23 32.97 -10.62
C LYS A 214 -11.72 32.83 -10.46
N LYS A 215 -10.98 33.33 -11.46
CA LYS A 215 -9.53 33.53 -11.36
C LYS A 215 -9.29 34.97 -10.93
N VAL A 216 -8.76 35.18 -9.73
CA VAL A 216 -8.46 36.52 -9.18
C VAL A 216 -6.98 36.57 -8.83
N GLY A 217 -6.21 37.43 -9.51
CA GLY A 217 -4.79 37.63 -9.22
C GLY A 217 -3.91 36.37 -9.36
N GLY A 218 -4.28 35.44 -10.24
CA GLY A 218 -3.59 34.15 -10.41
C GLY A 218 -4.19 33.02 -9.57
N ASN A 219 -4.82 33.31 -8.42
CA ASN A 219 -5.48 32.30 -7.59
C ASN A 219 -6.74 31.76 -8.26
N TYR A 220 -6.94 30.45 -8.15
CA TYR A 220 -8.20 29.80 -8.52
C TYR A 220 -9.10 29.76 -7.30
N ILE A 221 -10.23 30.45 -7.37
CA ILE A 221 -11.18 30.58 -6.27
C ILE A 221 -12.54 30.07 -6.74
N VAL A 222 -13.10 29.11 -6.01
CA VAL A 222 -14.48 28.67 -6.17
C VAL A 222 -15.28 29.22 -5.01
N THR A 223 -16.33 29.98 -5.31
CA THR A 223 -17.21 30.59 -4.33
C THR A 223 -18.63 30.09 -4.53
N VAL A 224 -19.26 29.61 -3.45
CA VAL A 224 -20.69 29.36 -3.41
C VAL A 224 -21.40 30.59 -2.87
N SER A 225 -22.17 31.27 -3.72
CA SER A 225 -22.93 32.47 -3.30
C SER A 225 -24.24 32.60 -4.07
N ASN A 226 -25.17 33.39 -3.52
CA ASN A 226 -26.36 33.86 -4.23
C ASN A 226 -26.27 35.33 -4.66
N GLY A 227 -25.06 35.92 -4.59
CA GLY A 227 -24.82 37.35 -4.85
C GLY A 227 -24.90 38.24 -3.60
N SER A 228 -25.63 37.83 -2.56
CA SER A 228 -25.77 38.57 -1.30
C SER A 228 -25.04 37.88 -0.14
N GLY A 229 -25.28 36.58 0.07
CA GLY A 229 -24.62 35.73 1.05
C GLY A 229 -23.69 34.70 0.42
N VAL A 230 -22.70 34.26 1.20
CA VAL A 230 -21.63 33.34 0.77
C VAL A 230 -21.57 32.14 1.72
N CYS A 231 -21.70 30.92 1.19
CA CYS A 231 -21.59 29.68 1.96
C CYS A 231 -20.14 29.26 2.24
N GLY A 232 -19.21 29.75 1.44
CA GLY A 232 -17.79 29.52 1.59
C GLY A 232 -17.04 29.84 0.30
N THR A 233 -15.72 29.89 0.43
CA THR A 233 -14.80 29.99 -0.69
C THR A 233 -13.70 28.96 -0.52
N ALA A 234 -13.40 28.23 -1.59
CA ALA A 234 -12.23 27.38 -1.69
C ALA A 234 -11.23 28.05 -2.63
N SER A 235 -10.00 28.26 -2.17
CA SER A 235 -8.95 28.94 -2.93
C SER A 235 -7.70 28.06 -2.98
N LEU A 236 -7.13 27.92 -4.17
CA LEU A 236 -5.78 27.38 -4.32
C LEU A 236 -4.76 28.52 -4.23
N PRO A 237 -3.83 28.48 -3.25
CA PRO A 237 -2.71 29.40 -3.27
C PRO A 237 -1.83 29.10 -4.49
N VAL A 238 -1.64 30.05 -5.41
CA VAL A 238 -0.70 29.86 -6.54
C VAL A 238 0.77 30.05 -6.17
N ASN A 239 1.07 30.47 -4.94
CA ASN A 239 2.44 30.69 -4.49
C ASN A 239 2.88 29.55 -3.56
N GLY A 240 3.37 28.46 -4.14
CA GLY A 240 4.21 27.52 -3.40
C GLY A 240 5.60 28.15 -3.21
N ASN A 241 5.79 28.88 -2.11
CA ASN A 241 7.13 29.31 -1.68
C ASN A 241 7.96 28.12 -1.16
N GLY A 242 8.08 27.06 -1.95
CA GLY A 242 8.99 25.94 -1.71
C GLY A 242 10.43 26.39 -1.93
N LYS A 243 10.92 27.31 -1.10
CA LYS A 243 12.36 27.56 -0.93
C LYS A 243 12.88 26.59 0.14
N THR A 244 12.71 25.30 -0.08
CA THR A 244 13.43 24.31 0.71
C THR A 244 14.79 24.13 0.05
N SER A 245 15.86 24.57 0.71
CA SER A 245 17.23 24.16 0.40
C SER A 245 17.33 22.66 0.61
N GLN A 246 16.97 21.91 -0.43
CA GLN A 246 16.93 20.47 -0.39
C GLN A 246 18.26 19.87 -0.79
N SER A 247 18.68 18.87 -0.02
CA SER A 247 19.83 18.03 -0.35
C SER A 247 19.62 17.40 -1.74
N THR A 248 20.71 17.01 -2.42
CA THR A 248 20.67 16.34 -3.74
C THR A 248 19.75 15.11 -3.74
N VAL A 249 19.62 14.45 -2.58
CA VAL A 249 18.78 13.28 -2.33
C VAL A 249 17.31 13.67 -2.11
N SER A 250 17.06 14.78 -1.40
CA SER A 250 15.71 15.32 -1.22
C SER A 250 15.14 15.76 -2.56
N LYS A 251 15.90 16.42 -3.46
CA LYS A 251 15.45 16.77 -4.82
C LYS A 251 15.04 15.53 -5.64
N PHE A 252 15.86 14.49 -5.60
CA PHE A 252 15.59 13.21 -6.28
C PHE A 252 14.23 12.58 -5.91
N PHE A 253 13.82 12.71 -4.65
CA PHE A 253 12.52 12.25 -4.18
C PHE A 253 11.48 13.36 -4.08
N ASN A 254 11.82 14.63 -4.27
CA ASN A 254 10.96 15.75 -3.97
C ASN A 254 11.28 16.91 -4.94
N PRO A 255 10.75 16.83 -6.17
CA PRO A 255 11.12 17.68 -7.29
C PRO A 255 10.44 19.06 -7.21
N PHE A 256 10.37 19.67 -6.03
CA PHE A 256 9.85 21.03 -5.90
C PHE A 256 10.93 22.02 -6.32
N SER A 257 11.12 22.15 -7.63
CA SER A 257 11.87 23.26 -8.22
C SER A 257 10.89 24.37 -8.58
N GLY A 258 11.26 25.62 -8.27
CA GLY A 258 10.38 26.79 -8.40
C GLY A 258 10.04 27.20 -9.83
N ASN A 259 10.40 26.41 -10.85
CA ASN A 259 10.45 26.88 -12.24
C ASN A 259 9.55 26.10 -13.22
N GLU A 260 8.92 24.99 -12.82
CA GLU A 260 7.96 24.26 -13.67
C GLU A 260 6.56 24.23 -13.04
N TYR A 261 5.95 25.41 -13.07
CA TYR A 261 4.75 25.73 -12.30
C TYR A 261 3.42 25.39 -12.99
N ASN A 262 3.40 25.28 -14.32
CA ASN A 262 2.13 25.21 -15.06
C ASN A 262 1.47 23.83 -15.03
N GLY A 263 2.26 22.74 -15.07
CA GLY A 263 1.74 21.36 -15.00
C GLY A 263 1.15 21.02 -13.63
N VAL A 264 1.87 21.38 -12.56
CA VAL A 264 1.43 21.16 -11.17
C VAL A 264 0.20 22.00 -10.85
N ILE A 265 0.17 23.29 -11.21
CA ILE A 265 -1.01 24.14 -10.98
C ILE A 265 -2.22 23.59 -11.74
N GLN A 266 -2.04 23.10 -12.98
CA GLN A 266 -3.15 22.55 -13.75
C GLN A 266 -3.68 21.27 -13.12
N ALA A 267 -2.81 20.38 -12.65
CA ALA A 267 -3.23 19.17 -11.96
C ALA A 267 -3.85 19.46 -10.58
N GLN A 268 -3.33 20.44 -9.84
CA GLN A 268 -3.96 20.92 -8.59
C GLN A 268 -5.37 21.45 -8.85
N LYS A 269 -5.57 22.21 -9.93
CA LYS A 269 -6.91 22.67 -10.34
C LYS A 269 -7.83 21.51 -10.68
N THR A 270 -7.38 20.58 -11.53
CA THR A 270 -8.18 19.39 -11.89
C THR A 270 -8.50 18.54 -10.66
N ALA A 271 -7.53 18.30 -9.78
CA ALA A 271 -7.72 17.54 -8.55
C ALA A 271 -8.68 18.25 -7.58
N MET A 272 -8.61 19.59 -7.48
CA MET A 272 -9.54 20.38 -6.68
C MET A 272 -10.95 20.35 -7.29
N ASP A 273 -11.10 20.47 -8.61
CA ASP A 273 -12.40 20.37 -9.28
C ASP A 273 -13.03 18.98 -9.10
N GLU A 274 -12.22 17.91 -9.16
CA GLU A 274 -12.67 16.55 -8.84
C GLU A 274 -13.08 16.41 -7.38
N MET A 275 -12.31 16.98 -6.44
CA MET A 275 -12.68 17.00 -5.02
C MET A 275 -13.98 17.76 -4.78
N ILE A 276 -14.15 18.95 -5.37
CA ILE A 276 -15.39 19.73 -5.28
C ILE A 276 -16.56 18.93 -5.85
N LYS A 277 -16.40 18.28 -7.00
CA LYS A 277 -17.45 17.46 -7.61
C LYS A 277 -17.84 16.25 -6.76
N ASP A 278 -16.88 15.57 -6.14
CA ASP A 278 -17.15 14.43 -5.25
C ASP A 278 -17.86 14.90 -3.97
N MET A 279 -17.42 16.02 -3.39
CA MET A 279 -18.05 16.62 -2.20
C MET A 279 -19.43 17.23 -2.51
N ASP A 280 -19.65 17.79 -3.70
CA ASP A 280 -20.95 18.26 -4.19
C ASP A 280 -21.94 17.09 -4.27
N GLY A 281 -21.53 15.99 -4.90
CA GLY A 281 -22.34 14.77 -4.97
C GLY A 281 -22.67 14.22 -3.58
N ALA A 282 -21.68 14.15 -2.70
CA ALA A 282 -21.86 13.68 -1.33
C ALA A 282 -22.78 14.61 -0.51
N ALA A 283 -22.64 15.93 -0.65
CA ALA A 283 -23.47 16.91 0.05
C ALA A 283 -24.93 16.85 -0.42
N ARG A 284 -25.15 16.71 -1.73
CA ARG A 284 -26.49 16.52 -2.31
C ARG A 284 -27.16 15.26 -1.74
N GLU A 285 -26.45 14.14 -1.76
CA GLU A 285 -26.92 12.85 -1.23
C GLU A 285 -27.21 12.95 0.27
N PHE A 286 -26.34 13.61 1.04
CA PHE A 286 -26.51 13.80 2.47
C PHE A 286 -27.76 14.64 2.78
N VAL A 287 -27.96 15.77 2.11
CA VAL A 287 -29.14 16.64 2.34
C VAL A 287 -30.43 15.93 1.94
N SER A 288 -30.44 15.21 0.80
CA SER A 288 -31.63 14.47 0.38
C SER A 288 -31.98 13.33 1.34
N THR A 289 -31.00 12.55 1.77
CA THR A 289 -31.22 11.45 2.73
C THR A 289 -31.57 11.96 4.12
N PHE A 290 -30.99 13.09 4.55
CA PHE A 290 -31.37 13.73 5.82
C PHE A 290 -32.82 14.21 5.81
N ARG A 291 -33.26 14.84 4.72
CA ARG A 291 -34.66 15.24 4.53
C ARG A 291 -35.60 14.04 4.54
N GLU A 292 -35.30 13.01 3.76
CA GLU A 292 -36.11 11.78 3.72
C GLU A 292 -36.18 11.09 5.09
N LYS A 293 -35.07 11.05 5.82
CA LYS A 293 -35.01 10.51 7.17
C LYS A 293 -35.83 11.33 8.17
N ARG A 294 -35.81 12.65 8.05
CA ARG A 294 -36.64 13.55 8.87
C ARG A 294 -38.13 13.31 8.59
N ASP A 295 -38.50 13.15 7.32
CA ASP A 295 -39.89 13.10 6.90
C ASP A 295 -40.51 11.68 7.06
N THR A 296 -39.72 10.61 6.91
CA THR A 296 -40.19 9.21 6.96
C THR A 296 -39.73 8.42 8.19
N GLY A 297 -38.74 8.92 8.93
CA GLY A 297 -38.11 8.21 10.04
C GLY A 297 -37.21 7.03 9.63
N SER A 298 -37.04 6.77 8.33
CA SER A 298 -36.29 5.62 7.79
C SER A 298 -35.06 6.07 6.99
N GLY A 299 -33.98 5.28 7.02
CA GLY A 299 -32.74 5.53 6.26
C GLY A 299 -31.47 5.75 7.09
N THR A 300 -30.34 5.35 6.52
CA THR A 300 -28.99 5.57 7.07
C THR A 300 -28.31 6.73 6.34
N LEU A 301 -27.73 7.66 7.10
CA LEU A 301 -26.95 8.75 6.50
C LEU A 301 -25.66 8.17 5.87
N PRO A 302 -25.24 8.66 4.69
CA PRO A 302 -24.03 8.19 4.02
C PRO A 302 -22.78 8.50 4.86
N ASP A 303 -21.79 7.60 4.89
CA ASP A 303 -20.55 7.81 5.65
C ASP A 303 -19.66 8.88 5.01
N ILE A 304 -19.78 10.11 5.54
CA ILE A 304 -19.08 11.28 5.02
C ILE A 304 -17.60 11.28 5.39
N GLU A 305 -17.20 10.71 6.54
CA GLU A 305 -15.79 10.71 6.96
C GLU A 305 -14.94 9.92 5.95
N THR A 306 -15.37 8.71 5.58
CA THR A 306 -14.67 7.91 4.58
C THR A 306 -14.60 8.62 3.23
N ARG A 307 -15.66 9.35 2.83
CA ARG A 307 -15.68 10.12 1.59
C ARG A 307 -14.69 11.29 1.62
N ILE A 308 -14.65 12.07 2.71
CA ILE A 308 -13.70 13.18 2.89
C ILE A 308 -12.26 12.67 2.82
N GLN A 309 -11.95 11.57 3.52
CA GLN A 309 -10.62 10.97 3.52
C GLN A 309 -10.21 10.47 2.13
N LYS A 310 -11.13 9.81 1.42
CA LYS A 310 -10.89 9.34 0.06
C LYS A 310 -10.65 10.51 -0.91
N ALA A 311 -11.45 11.57 -0.83
CA ALA A 311 -11.29 12.74 -1.68
C ALA A 311 -9.97 13.47 -1.42
N ALA A 312 -9.59 13.63 -0.15
CA ALA A 312 -8.29 14.21 0.22
C ALA A 312 -7.11 13.35 -0.27
N ASN A 313 -7.19 12.02 -0.12
CA ASN A 313 -6.17 11.11 -0.66
C ASN A 313 -6.07 11.18 -2.19
N ASN A 314 -7.20 11.21 -2.90
CA ASN A 314 -7.21 11.32 -4.36
C ASN A 314 -6.56 12.62 -4.84
N TYR A 315 -6.81 13.73 -4.13
CA TYR A 315 -6.16 15.01 -4.42
C TYR A 315 -4.65 14.93 -4.24
N GLU A 316 -4.17 14.40 -3.11
CA GLU A 316 -2.72 14.27 -2.87
C GLU A 316 -2.05 13.38 -3.90
N GLN A 317 -2.70 12.27 -4.31
CA GLN A 317 -2.19 11.41 -5.36
C GLN A 317 -2.14 12.10 -6.72
N ALA A 318 -3.16 12.88 -7.08
CA ALA A 318 -3.21 13.62 -8.34
C ALA A 318 -2.13 14.73 -8.39
N VAL A 319 -1.93 15.45 -7.28
CA VAL A 319 -0.88 16.48 -7.17
C VAL A 319 0.52 15.85 -7.20
N GLN A 320 0.72 14.69 -6.56
CA GLN A 320 1.98 13.96 -6.58
C GLN A 320 2.35 13.47 -7.99
N LYS A 321 1.37 12.94 -8.75
CA LYS A 321 1.58 12.46 -10.13
C LYS A 321 1.95 13.58 -11.11
N ALA A 322 1.58 14.82 -10.80
CA ALA A 322 1.79 15.96 -11.68
C ALA A 322 3.07 16.74 -11.39
N LEU A 323 3.86 16.30 -10.42
CA LEU A 323 5.14 16.89 -10.12
C LEU A 323 6.07 16.76 -11.34
N PRO A 324 6.77 17.84 -11.75
CA PRO A 324 7.66 17.81 -12.89
C PRO A 324 8.75 16.77 -12.69
N GLU A 325 9.00 15.97 -13.72
CA GLU A 325 10.22 15.18 -13.81
C GLU A 325 11.30 16.06 -14.43
N ASP A 326 12.19 16.62 -13.60
CA ASP A 326 13.39 17.26 -14.15
C ASP A 326 14.14 16.24 -15.03
N ASN A 327 14.67 16.65 -16.19
CA ASN A 327 15.39 15.75 -17.09
C ASN A 327 16.61 15.08 -16.41
N GLU A 328 17.25 15.77 -15.47
CA GLU A 328 18.33 15.22 -14.63
C GLU A 328 17.84 14.24 -13.56
N GLU A 329 16.58 14.38 -13.12
CA GLU A 329 15.97 13.51 -12.12
C GLU A 329 15.43 12.23 -12.75
N ARG A 330 14.87 12.31 -13.96
CA ARG A 330 14.60 11.10 -14.77
C ARG A 330 15.87 10.30 -14.99
N ALA A 331 16.99 10.97 -15.32
CA ALA A 331 18.28 10.29 -15.46
C ALA A 331 18.73 9.60 -14.16
N LYS A 332 18.49 10.21 -12.99
CA LYS A 332 18.81 9.59 -11.69
C LYS A 332 17.83 8.46 -11.32
N LYS A 333 16.55 8.55 -11.70
CA LYS A 333 15.52 7.54 -11.39
C LYS A 333 15.74 6.32 -12.27
N GLU A 334 16.03 6.56 -13.55
CA GLU A 334 16.49 5.53 -14.48
C GLU A 334 17.85 4.97 -14.06
N ALA A 335 18.77 5.77 -13.53
CA ALA A 335 20.01 5.26 -12.96
C ALA A 335 19.77 4.37 -11.72
N LEU A 336 18.86 4.74 -10.82
CA LEU A 336 18.47 3.91 -9.68
C LEU A 336 17.81 2.61 -10.15
N LYS A 337 16.86 2.69 -11.07
CA LYS A 337 16.19 1.54 -11.67
C LYS A 337 17.20 0.62 -12.37
N ALA A 338 18.09 1.17 -13.19
CA ALA A 338 19.15 0.43 -13.84
C ALA A 338 20.11 -0.20 -12.81
N TYR A 339 20.47 0.54 -11.76
CA TYR A 339 21.31 0.05 -10.67
C TYR A 339 20.65 -1.14 -9.95
N LEU A 340 19.36 -1.04 -9.60
CA LEU A 340 18.63 -2.12 -8.93
C LEU A 340 18.40 -3.33 -9.85
N LYS A 341 18.12 -3.11 -11.15
CA LYS A 341 18.04 -4.19 -12.14
C LYS A 341 19.37 -4.89 -12.37
N THR A 342 20.48 -4.16 -12.29
CA THR A 342 21.82 -4.70 -12.52
C THR A 342 22.32 -5.47 -11.31
N TYR A 343 22.23 -4.88 -10.11
CA TYR A 343 22.84 -5.42 -8.90
C TYR A 343 21.91 -6.25 -8.01
N GLY A 344 20.61 -6.28 -8.33
CA GLY A 344 19.61 -7.11 -7.65
C GLY A 344 19.14 -6.54 -6.31
N TRP A 345 18.31 -7.33 -5.59
CA TRP A 345 17.61 -6.88 -4.40
C TRP A 345 18.51 -6.46 -3.23
N VAL A 346 19.71 -7.03 -3.11
CA VAL A 346 20.68 -6.69 -2.05
C VAL A 346 21.15 -5.23 -2.18
N ALA A 347 21.17 -4.69 -3.39
CA ALA A 347 21.55 -3.31 -3.65
C ALA A 347 20.59 -2.29 -3.03
N LEU A 348 19.34 -2.68 -2.70
CA LEU A 348 18.40 -1.81 -1.98
C LEU A 348 18.93 -1.35 -0.62
N GLY A 349 19.75 -2.16 0.05
CA GLY A 349 20.30 -1.81 1.36
C GLY A 349 21.15 -0.54 1.31
N ALA A 350 21.86 -0.31 0.21
CA ALA A 350 22.66 0.89 0.00
C ALA A 350 21.80 2.17 -0.19
N TRP A 351 20.52 2.00 -0.52
CA TRP A 351 19.57 3.08 -0.78
C TRP A 351 18.55 3.30 0.36
N TYR A 352 18.67 2.56 1.47
CA TYR A 352 17.74 2.64 2.60
C TYR A 352 17.60 4.06 3.16
N GLN A 353 18.71 4.77 3.39
CA GLN A 353 18.71 6.14 3.91
C GLN A 353 18.01 7.11 2.93
N THR A 354 18.22 6.90 1.63
CA THR A 354 17.63 7.66 0.55
C THR A 354 16.11 7.49 0.55
N PHE A 355 15.63 6.25 0.69
CA PHE A 355 14.21 5.93 0.82
C PHE A 355 13.59 6.45 2.13
N ALA A 356 14.31 6.36 3.25
CA ALA A 356 13.83 6.85 4.54
C ALA A 356 13.63 8.39 4.55
N THR A 357 14.45 9.12 3.79
CA THR A 357 14.40 10.59 3.66
C THR A 357 13.22 11.06 2.80
N ALA A 358 12.68 10.22 1.91
CA ALA A 358 11.52 10.55 1.08
C ALA A 358 10.25 10.89 1.89
N ASN A 359 10.18 10.53 3.17
CA ASN A 359 9.06 10.85 4.07
C ASN A 359 8.91 12.35 4.38
N GLN A 360 9.89 13.21 4.03
CA GLN A 360 9.82 14.66 4.25
C GLN A 360 8.87 15.41 3.27
N ARG A 361 8.30 14.72 2.26
CA ARG A 361 7.32 15.23 1.28
C ARG A 361 6.08 15.89 1.91
N LEU A 362 5.73 15.50 3.14
CA LEU A 362 4.53 15.97 3.83
C LEU A 362 4.55 17.49 4.09
N ALA A 363 5.69 18.11 4.40
CA ALA A 363 5.69 19.55 4.72
C ALA A 363 5.34 20.42 3.49
N ASP A 364 5.81 20.04 2.30
CA ASP A 364 5.62 20.82 1.06
C ASP A 364 4.24 20.60 0.40
N LEU A 365 3.56 19.48 0.73
CA LEU A 365 2.16 19.27 0.40
C LEU A 365 1.23 20.14 1.27
N ALA A 366 1.68 20.53 2.47
CA ALA A 366 0.90 21.36 3.41
C ALA A 366 0.54 22.69 2.78
N ASP A 367 1.58 23.32 2.23
CA ASP A 367 1.56 24.65 1.62
C ASP A 367 0.78 24.66 0.30
N ARG A 368 0.41 23.48 -0.22
CA ARG A 368 -0.29 23.27 -1.48
C ARG A 368 -1.74 22.79 -1.32
N ALA A 369 -2.19 22.58 -0.08
CA ALA A 369 -3.58 22.28 0.20
C ALA A 369 -4.48 23.49 -0.14
N PRO A 370 -5.72 23.26 -0.61
CA PRO A 370 -6.66 24.36 -0.78
C PRO A 370 -6.98 25.02 0.56
N THR A 371 -7.10 26.34 0.58
CA THR A 371 -7.59 27.07 1.75
C THR A 371 -9.09 27.26 1.61
N VAL A 372 -9.86 26.95 2.65
CA VAL A 372 -11.32 27.04 2.61
C VAL A 372 -11.83 27.97 3.70
N THR A 373 -12.82 28.79 3.37
CA THR A 373 -13.54 29.66 4.29
C THR A 373 -14.94 29.12 4.57
N SER A 374 -15.44 29.37 5.78
CA SER A 374 -16.80 29.01 6.19
C SER A 374 -17.84 30.01 5.67
N MET A 375 -19.12 29.71 5.95
CA MET A 375 -20.24 30.60 5.66
C MET A 375 -20.01 32.01 6.25
N SER A 376 -20.25 33.03 5.43
CA SER A 376 -20.19 34.43 5.81
C SER A 376 -21.33 34.77 6.78
N SER A 377 -21.02 35.54 7.82
CA SER A 377 -22.03 36.12 8.73
C SER A 377 -22.77 37.31 8.12
N LEU A 378 -22.35 37.76 6.93
CA LEU A 378 -22.90 38.89 6.20
C LEU A 378 -23.55 38.39 4.90
N GLY A 379 -24.76 38.91 4.63
CA GLY A 379 -25.52 38.64 3.41
C GLY A 379 -26.89 38.01 3.66
N GLU A 380 -27.82 38.21 2.72
CA GLU A 380 -29.14 37.58 2.77
C GLU A 380 -29.05 36.14 2.25
N THR A 381 -29.19 35.17 3.15
CA THR A 381 -29.16 33.73 2.84
C THR A 381 -30.52 33.05 2.95
N GLY A 382 -31.56 33.76 3.41
CA GLY A 382 -32.85 33.17 3.77
C GLY A 382 -32.83 32.54 5.16
N ASP A 383 -33.79 31.66 5.43
CA ASP A 383 -33.85 30.86 6.65
C ASP A 383 -32.65 29.90 6.71
N THR A 384 -32.10 29.70 7.91
CA THR A 384 -30.92 28.85 8.16
C THR A 384 -31.19 27.71 9.15
N ASP A 385 -32.44 27.55 9.59
CA ASP A 385 -32.80 26.53 10.58
C ASP A 385 -32.56 25.11 10.06
N PHE A 386 -32.89 24.81 8.80
CA PHE A 386 -32.58 23.51 8.20
C PHE A 386 -31.08 23.32 8.03
N LEU A 387 -30.34 24.37 7.65
CA LEU A 387 -28.88 24.33 7.58
C LEU A 387 -28.28 23.99 8.94
N ALA A 388 -28.77 24.59 10.03
CA ALA A 388 -28.33 24.27 11.38
C ALA A 388 -28.61 22.80 11.75
N ALA A 389 -29.78 22.28 11.38
CA ALA A 389 -30.16 20.88 11.61
C ALA A 389 -29.27 19.90 10.82
N VAL A 390 -29.04 20.17 9.52
CA VAL A 390 -28.17 19.38 8.65
C VAL A 390 -26.74 19.39 9.16
N MET A 391 -26.21 20.57 9.53
CA MET A 391 -24.87 20.70 10.12
C MET A 391 -24.75 20.00 11.47
N GLY A 392 -25.80 20.01 12.29
CA GLY A 392 -25.86 19.26 13.55
C GLY A 392 -25.78 17.74 13.34
N ALA A 393 -26.53 17.22 12.36
CA ALA A 393 -26.51 15.81 12.01
C ALA A 393 -25.15 15.37 11.46
N TYR A 394 -24.59 16.16 10.54
CA TYR A 394 -23.23 15.96 10.03
C TYR A 394 -22.20 15.97 11.16
N ARG A 395 -22.32 16.93 12.10
CA ARG A 395 -21.41 17.02 13.24
C ARG A 395 -21.42 15.78 14.12
N THR A 396 -22.62 15.27 14.39
CA THR A 396 -22.84 14.07 15.21
C THR A 396 -22.30 12.82 14.52
N GLN A 397 -22.44 12.72 13.20
CA GLN A 397 -21.93 11.58 12.45
C GLN A 397 -20.41 11.49 12.49
N LEU A 398 -19.71 12.62 12.33
CA LEU A 398 -18.25 12.65 12.41
C LEU A 398 -17.70 12.25 13.79
N GLN A 399 -18.43 12.51 14.87
CA GLN A 399 -18.03 12.08 16.22
C GLN A 399 -18.15 10.56 16.42
N ASN A 400 -19.05 9.91 15.67
CA ASN A 400 -19.37 8.48 15.77
C ASN A 400 -18.89 7.68 14.55
N SER A 401 -17.93 8.21 13.79
CA SER A 401 -17.41 7.51 12.62
C SER A 401 -16.62 6.25 13.02
N ASN A 402 -16.83 5.15 12.30
CA ASN A 402 -16.05 3.91 12.42
C ASN A 402 -14.81 3.90 11.50
N TYR A 403 -14.45 5.04 10.90
CA TYR A 403 -13.28 5.14 10.03
C TYR A 403 -12.00 4.82 10.80
N THR A 404 -11.22 3.88 10.27
CA THR A 404 -9.91 3.52 10.82
C THR A 404 -8.83 4.28 10.05
N PRO A 405 -8.19 5.30 10.65
CA PRO A 405 -7.15 6.07 9.97
C PRO A 405 -5.87 5.23 9.79
N VAL A 406 -5.03 5.64 8.84
CA VAL A 406 -3.65 5.13 8.75
C VAL A 406 -2.82 5.67 9.92
N LEU A 407 -1.85 4.89 10.40
CA LEU A 407 -1.07 5.25 11.59
C LEU A 407 -0.43 6.65 11.45
N GLY A 408 -0.60 7.50 12.48
CA GLY A 408 -0.08 8.89 12.49
C GLY A 408 -1.05 9.92 11.89
N THR A 409 -2.29 9.53 11.61
CA THR A 409 -3.32 10.39 11.04
C THR A 409 -4.37 10.81 12.07
N VAL A 410 -4.65 12.11 12.18
CA VAL A 410 -5.68 12.65 13.09
C VAL A 410 -7.09 12.52 12.49
N THR A 411 -8.02 11.84 13.15
CA THR A 411 -9.43 11.77 12.70
C THR A 411 -10.17 13.10 12.86
N SER A 412 -11.25 13.32 12.11
CA SER A 412 -12.15 14.46 12.30
C SER A 412 -12.71 14.57 13.73
N ALA A 413 -12.86 13.43 14.42
CA ALA A 413 -13.28 13.39 15.81
C ALA A 413 -12.20 13.94 16.76
N SER A 414 -10.93 13.56 16.58
CA SER A 414 -9.80 14.11 17.35
C SER A 414 -9.57 15.60 17.08
N GLU A 415 -9.66 16.05 15.82
CA GLU A 415 -9.53 17.48 15.48
C GLU A 415 -10.61 18.33 16.14
N ARG A 416 -11.85 17.84 16.20
CA ARG A 416 -12.94 18.56 16.87
C ARG A 416 -12.79 18.58 18.39
N ARG A 417 -12.33 17.49 18.98
CA ARG A 417 -12.03 17.47 20.42
C ARG A 417 -10.95 18.51 20.72
N ALA A 418 -9.86 18.50 19.93
CA ALA A 418 -8.76 19.45 20.04
C ALA A 418 -9.18 20.92 19.80
N SER A 419 -10.14 21.17 18.91
CA SER A 419 -10.69 22.51 18.68
C SER A 419 -11.62 22.99 19.78
N ASN A 420 -12.18 22.09 20.58
CA ASN A 420 -13.08 22.42 21.70
C ASN A 420 -12.33 22.50 23.04
N THR A 421 -11.09 22.02 23.10
CA THR A 421 -10.23 22.14 24.29
C THR A 421 -9.69 23.56 24.42
N GLN A 422 -9.85 24.14 25.61
CA GLN A 422 -9.39 25.50 25.92
C GLN A 422 -7.89 25.57 26.19
N ASP A 423 -7.23 24.42 26.41
CA ASP A 423 -5.80 24.33 26.70
C ASP A 423 -5.03 23.71 25.52
N PRO A 424 -4.06 24.41 24.92
CA PRO A 424 -3.26 23.90 23.81
C PRO A 424 -2.50 22.61 24.13
N GLN A 425 -2.11 22.35 25.38
CA GLN A 425 -1.46 21.08 25.75
C GLN A 425 -2.44 19.90 25.68
N SER A 426 -3.69 20.12 26.09
CA SER A 426 -4.74 19.11 26.01
C SER A 426 -5.18 18.84 24.56
N ALA A 427 -5.20 19.87 23.71
CA ALA A 427 -5.48 19.74 22.28
C ALA A 427 -4.41 18.90 21.55
N ILE A 428 -3.13 19.10 21.88
CA ILE A 428 -2.03 18.28 21.38
C ILE A 428 -2.16 16.83 21.87
N GLY A 429 -2.56 16.62 23.13
CA GLY A 429 -2.88 15.31 23.67
C GLY A 429 -4.03 14.60 22.95
N GLU A 430 -5.07 15.33 22.54
CA GLU A 430 -6.21 14.78 21.79
C GLU A 430 -5.90 14.48 20.32
N LEU A 431 -4.99 15.26 19.70
CA LEU A 431 -4.49 15.02 18.35
C LEU A 431 -3.53 13.81 18.30
N MET A 432 -2.65 13.65 19.31
CA MET A 432 -1.67 12.57 19.35
C MET A 432 -2.19 11.30 20.06
N GLY A 433 -3.20 11.44 20.91
CA GLY A 433 -3.53 10.43 21.94
C GLY A 433 -4.35 9.24 21.46
N TYR A 434 -5.19 9.36 20.43
CA TYR A 434 -6.14 8.29 20.12
C TYR A 434 -5.48 6.99 19.63
N ASP A 435 -4.45 7.08 18.76
CA ASP A 435 -3.75 5.90 18.24
C ASP A 435 -2.61 5.42 19.15
N LEU A 436 -1.90 6.34 19.82
CA LEU A 436 -0.78 5.98 20.71
C LEU A 436 -1.23 5.35 22.03
N THR A 437 -2.36 5.78 22.60
CA THR A 437 -2.91 5.17 23.83
C THR A 437 -3.57 3.81 23.58
N SER A 438 -4.12 3.59 22.39
CA SER A 438 -4.62 2.28 21.94
C SER A 438 -3.50 1.23 21.87
N LEU A 439 -2.30 1.64 21.44
CA LEU A 439 -1.11 0.80 21.38
C LEU A 439 -0.51 0.53 22.77
N THR A 440 -0.50 1.50 23.67
CA THR A 440 0.03 1.31 25.04
C THR A 440 -0.91 0.52 25.95
N ASN A 441 -2.21 0.48 25.68
CA ASN A 441 -3.16 -0.37 26.42
C ASN A 441 -3.26 -1.81 25.87
N LYS A 442 -2.52 -2.16 24.81
CA LYS A 442 -2.48 -3.51 24.21
C LYS A 442 -1.11 -4.19 24.25
N ILE A 443 -0.12 -3.53 24.85
CA ILE A 443 1.16 -4.12 25.28
C ILE A 443 1.06 -4.33 26.79
#